data_AF-A0A7W0J2F4-F1
#
_entry.id   AF-A0A7W0J2F4-F1
#
_cell.length_a   1.000
_cell.length_b   1.000
_cell.length_c   1.000
_cell.angle_alpha   90.00
_cell.angle_beta   90.00
_cell.angle_gamma   90.00
#
_symmetry.space_group_name_H-M   'P 1'
#
loop_
_entity.id
_entity.type
_entity.pdbx_description
1 polymer ?
#
loop_
_entity_poly.entity_id
_entity_poly.type
_entity_poly.pdbx_seq_one_letter_code
_entity_poly.pdbx_strand_id
1 'polypeptide(L)'
;MWHNNNMYRKILLILPVLFVFSCAPIFRTEPPESPDIPKEAYYHYILGYEAELLGKWETALNNYSEALKIDPASPYIRTQISYV
;
A
#
# COMPACT_ATOMS: atom_id res chain seq x y z
N MET A 1 46.11 -42.73 0.20
CA MET A 1 45.57 -42.44 -1.14
C MET A 1 44.22 -43.16 -1.33
N TRP A 2 43.21 -42.82 -0.53
CA TRP A 2 41.81 -43.26 -0.72
C TRP A 2 40.91 -42.51 0.26
N HIS A 3 40.67 -41.23 -0.01
CA HIS A 3 39.62 -40.51 0.66
C HIS A 3 38.88 -39.68 -0.37
N ASN A 4 37.56 -39.73 -0.27
CA ASN A 4 36.68 -38.62 -0.62
C ASN A 4 35.98 -38.58 -1.98
N ASN A 5 36.05 -39.60 -2.84
CA ASN A 5 35.24 -39.61 -4.06
C ASN A 5 33.72 -39.70 -3.77
N ASN A 6 33.32 -40.40 -2.70
CA ASN A 6 31.90 -40.53 -2.34
C ASN A 6 31.30 -39.25 -1.75
N MET A 7 32.09 -38.42 -1.07
CA MET A 7 31.59 -37.14 -0.52
C MET A 7 31.43 -36.11 -1.64
N TYR A 8 32.42 -36.00 -2.54
CA TYR A 8 32.29 -35.13 -3.71
C TYR A 8 31.18 -35.59 -4.66
N ARG A 9 30.98 -36.91 -4.83
CA ARG A 9 29.85 -37.44 -5.61
C ARG A 9 28.50 -37.07 -4.99
N LYS A 10 28.39 -37.11 -3.66
CA LYS A 10 27.17 -36.66 -2.96
C LYS A 10 26.97 -35.15 -3.10
N ILE A 11 28.03 -34.35 -2.92
CA ILE A 11 27.96 -32.89 -3.07
C ILE A 11 27.59 -32.51 -4.51
N LEU A 12 28.17 -33.17 -5.51
CA LEU A 12 27.90 -32.94 -6.94
C LEU A 12 26.47 -33.31 -7.35
N LEU A 13 25.82 -34.23 -6.62
CA LEU A 13 24.41 -34.58 -6.82
C LEU A 13 23.42 -33.69 -6.05
N ILE A 14 23.84 -33.06 -4.94
CA ILE A 14 22.97 -32.22 -4.10
C ILE A 14 22.97 -30.75 -4.55
N LEU A 15 24.09 -30.26 -5.10
CA LEU A 15 24.26 -28.88 -5.56
C LEU A 15 23.22 -28.41 -6.62
N PRO A 16 22.85 -29.21 -7.64
CA PRO A 16 21.88 -28.79 -8.63
C PRO A 16 20.44 -28.77 -8.07
N VAL A 17 20.13 -29.60 -7.07
CA VAL A 17 18.79 -29.67 -6.45
C VAL A 17 18.48 -28.39 -5.68
N LEU A 18 19.49 -27.74 -5.11
CA LEU A 18 19.34 -26.45 -4.43
C LEU A 18 19.04 -25.29 -5.39
N PHE A 19 19.42 -25.40 -6.67
CA PHE A 19 19.17 -24.37 -7.68
C PHE A 19 17.75 -24.42 -8.26
N VAL A 20 17.06 -25.57 -8.21
CA VAL A 20 15.71 -25.73 -8.81
C VAL A 20 14.61 -25.07 -7.95
N PHE A 21 14.88 -24.75 -6.68
CA PHE A 21 13.95 -24.01 -5.83
C PHE A 21 13.94 -22.50 -6.08
N SER A 22 14.76 -21.99 -7.02
CA SER A 22 14.85 -20.56 -7.31
C SER A 22 13.70 -20.00 -8.14
N CYS A 23 12.78 -20.81 -8.65
CA CYS A 23 11.53 -20.30 -9.21
C CYS A 23 10.56 -19.95 -8.07
N ALA A 24 10.78 -18.80 -7.45
CA ALA A 24 9.70 -18.14 -6.73
C ALA A 24 8.58 -17.87 -7.75
N PRO A 25 7.35 -18.37 -7.54
CA PRO A 25 6.24 -17.93 -8.35
C PRO A 25 6.17 -16.40 -8.21
N ILE A 26 6.11 -15.70 -9.34
CA ILE A 26 5.70 -14.30 -9.36
C ILE A 26 4.27 -14.32 -8.82
N PHE A 27 4.13 -14.07 -7.52
CA PHE A 27 2.85 -13.72 -6.93
C PHE A 27 2.46 -12.43 -7.64
N ARG A 28 1.58 -12.53 -8.64
CA ARG A 28 0.88 -11.35 -9.11
C ARG A 28 0.03 -10.93 -7.92
N THR A 29 0.59 -10.07 -7.06
CA THR A 29 -0.26 -9.21 -6.25
C THR A 29 -1.14 -8.51 -7.26
N GLU A 30 -2.44 -8.75 -7.23
CA GLU A 30 -3.35 -7.80 -7.83
C GLU A 30 -2.92 -6.41 -7.30
N PRO A 31 -2.92 -5.36 -8.16
CA PRO A 31 -2.67 -4.02 -7.69
C PRO A 31 -3.48 -3.85 -6.40
N PRO A 32 -2.89 -3.32 -5.31
CA PRO A 32 -3.58 -3.20 -4.04
C PRO A 32 -4.97 -2.65 -4.34
N GLU A 33 -6.00 -3.42 -3.95
CA GLU A 33 -7.39 -3.03 -4.16
C GLU A 33 -7.52 -1.58 -3.74
N SER A 34 -7.96 -0.72 -4.67
CA SER A 34 -8.07 0.70 -4.37
C SER A 34 -8.91 0.82 -3.11
N PRO A 35 -8.45 1.52 -2.06
CA PRO A 35 -9.21 1.62 -0.83
C PRO A 35 -10.63 2.05 -1.19
N ASP A 36 -11.62 1.31 -0.65
CA ASP A 36 -13.04 1.59 -0.87
C ASP A 36 -13.41 2.87 -0.10
N ILE A 37 -13.03 4.00 -0.67
CA ILE A 37 -13.35 5.32 -0.14
C ILE A 37 -14.76 5.66 -0.62
N PRO A 38 -15.70 5.98 0.29
CA PRO A 38 -17.01 6.45 -0.10
C PRO A 38 -16.89 7.64 -1.06
N LYS A 39 -17.50 7.54 -2.23
CA LYS A 39 -17.38 8.56 -3.30
C LYS A 39 -17.82 9.93 -2.81
N GLU A 40 -18.85 9.95 -1.97
CA GLU A 40 -19.40 11.14 -1.34
C GLU A 40 -18.39 11.76 -0.35
N ALA A 41 -17.65 10.96 0.42
CA ALA A 41 -16.57 11.45 1.28
C ALA A 41 -15.46 12.09 0.44
N TYR A 42 -15.07 11.43 -0.65
CA TYR A 42 -14.05 11.94 -1.56
C TYR A 42 -14.49 13.23 -2.28
N TYR A 43 -15.76 13.33 -2.64
CA TYR A 43 -16.34 14.54 -3.22
C TYR A 43 -16.23 15.74 -2.26
N HIS A 44 -16.66 15.57 -1.01
CA HIS A 44 -16.53 16.62 0.00
C HIS A 44 -15.06 16.95 0.32
N TYR A 45 -14.17 15.96 0.32
CA TYR A 45 -12.74 16.20 0.47
C TYR A 45 -12.18 17.10 -0.64
N ILE A 46 -12.52 16.85 -1.91
CA ILE A 46 -12.06 17.68 -3.03
C ILE A 46 -12.56 19.11 -2.91
N LEU A 47 -13.85 19.30 -2.57
CA LEU A 47 -14.39 20.65 -2.35
C LEU A 47 -13.70 21.39 -1.21
N GLY A 48 -13.38 20.67 -0.13
CA GLY A 48 -12.63 21.22 0.99
C GLY A 48 -11.23 21.67 0.58
N TYR A 49 -10.54 20.82 -0.19
CA TYR A 49 -9.20 21.09 -0.70
C TYR A 49 -9.16 22.26 -1.69
N GLU A 50 -10.13 22.34 -2.60
CA GLU A 50 -10.24 23.49 -3.49
C GLU A 50 -10.47 24.80 -2.72
N ALA A 51 -11.37 24.78 -1.72
CA ALA A 51 -11.62 25.93 -0.87
C ALA A 51 -10.36 26.35 -0.09
N GLU A 52 -9.59 25.40 0.42
CA GLU A 52 -8.31 25.62 1.09
C GLU A 52 -7.31 26.31 0.16
N LEU A 53 -7.14 25.80 -1.07
CA LEU A 53 -6.26 26.41 -2.07
C LEU A 53 -6.65 27.86 -2.42
N LEU A 54 -7.94 28.19 -2.29
CA LEU A 54 -8.48 29.55 -2.49
C LEU A 54 -8.44 30.41 -1.22
N GLY A 55 -7.92 29.90 -0.09
CA GLY A 55 -7.88 30.59 1.19
C GLY A 55 -9.24 30.75 1.88
N LYS A 56 -10.25 29.98 1.46
CA LYS A 56 -11.61 29.99 2.02
C LYS A 56 -11.72 28.99 3.18
N TRP A 57 -10.97 29.23 4.25
CA TRP A 57 -10.76 28.30 5.37
C TRP A 57 -12.06 27.76 5.99
N GLU A 58 -13.06 28.61 6.21
CA GLU A 58 -14.36 28.17 6.76
C GLU A 58 -15.09 27.21 5.80
N THR A 59 -15.06 27.49 4.50
CA THR A 59 -15.64 26.60 3.48
C THR A 59 -14.87 25.29 3.39
N ALA A 60 -13.54 25.33 3.56
CA ALA A 60 -12.70 24.14 3.61
C ALA A 60 -13.06 23.25 4.79
N LEU A 61 -13.08 23.80 6.01
CA LEU A 61 -13.43 23.08 7.24
C LEU A 61 -14.84 22.49 7.19
N ASN A 62 -15.81 23.21 6.64
CA ASN A 62 -17.17 22.69 6.48
C ASN A 62 -17.20 21.45 5.58
N ASN A 63 -16.55 21.50 4.43
CA ASN A 63 -16.48 20.37 3.51
C ASN A 63 -15.68 19.20 4.07
N TYR A 64 -14.53 19.45 4.70
CA TYR A 64 -13.78 18.39 5.37
C TYR A 64 -14.56 17.75 6.52
N SER A 65 -15.39 18.52 7.23
CA SER A 65 -16.27 17.98 8.27
C SER A 65 -17.36 17.07 7.70
N GLU A 66 -17.96 17.43 6.57
CA GLU A 66 -18.91 16.53 5.87
C GLU A 66 -18.21 15.26 5.37
N ALA A 67 -17.00 15.38 4.82
CA ALA A 67 -16.20 14.22 4.43
C ALA A 67 -15.92 13.29 5.63
N LEU A 68 -15.56 13.86 6.79
CA LEU A 68 -15.27 13.10 8.01
C LEU A 68 -16.49 12.41 8.60
N LYS A 69 -17.71 12.97 8.43
CA LYS A 69 -18.95 12.29 8.83
C LYS A 69 -19.20 11.02 8.02
N ILE A 70 -18.80 11.00 6.75
CA ILE A 70 -19.01 9.89 5.81
C ILE A 70 -17.90 8.85 5.93
N ASP A 71 -16.64 9.29 6.06
CA ASP A 71 -15.48 8.43 6.35
C ASP A 71 -14.79 8.86 7.66
N PRO A 72 -15.35 8.45 8.82
CA PRO A 72 -14.78 8.78 10.13
C PRO A 72 -13.43 8.12 10.39
N ALA A 73 -13.06 7.09 9.61
CA ALA A 73 -11.80 6.38 9.79
C ALA A 73 -10.66 7.03 9.01
N SER A 74 -10.95 7.97 8.09
CA SER A 74 -9.95 8.61 7.23
C SER A 74 -8.86 9.37 8.01
N PRO A 75 -7.60 8.91 7.97
CA PRO A 75 -6.49 9.70 8.50
C PRO A 75 -6.24 10.95 7.64
N TYR A 76 -6.47 10.87 6.32
CA TYR A 76 -6.24 11.97 5.40
C TYR A 76 -7.12 13.19 5.71
N ILE A 77 -8.43 12.97 5.94
CA ILE A 77 -9.35 14.07 6.28
C ILE A 77 -8.97 14.69 7.63
N ARG A 78 -8.61 13.86 8.62
CA ARG A 78 -8.13 14.37 9.92
C ARG A 78 -6.87 15.21 9.80
N THR A 79 -5.93 14.79 8.95
CA THR A 79 -4.71 15.56 8.69
C THR A 79 -5.04 16.92 8.08
N GLN A 80 -5.93 16.99 7.09
CA GLN A 80 -6.30 18.29 6.50
C GLN A 80 -6.96 19.22 7.52
N ILE A 81 -7.94 18.73 8.30
CA ILE A 81 -8.59 19.54 9.34
C ILE A 81 -7.58 20.03 10.39
N SER A 82 -6.54 19.24 10.68
CA SER A 82 -5.52 19.63 11.66
C SER A 82 -4.58 20.72 11.14
N TYR A 83 -4.45 20.86 9.82
CA TYR A 83 -3.55 21.80 9.16
C TYR A 83 -4.22 23.14 8.81
N VAL A 84 -5.48 23.07 8.39
CA VAL A 84 -6.36 24.18 7.98
C VAL A 84 -6.77 25.04 9.18
#